data_AF-A0A1Q7YH29-F1
#
_entry.id   AF-A0A1Q7YH29-F1
#
_cell.length_a   1.000
_cell.length_b   1.000
_cell.length_c   1.000
_cell.angle_alpha   90.00
_cell.angle_beta   90.00
_cell.angle_gamma   90.00
#
_symmetry.space_group_name_H-M   'P 1'
#
loop_
_entity.id
_entity.type
_entity.pdbx_description
1 polymer ?
#
loop_
_entity_poly.entity_id
_entity_poly.type
_entity_poly.pdbx_seq_one_letter_code
_entity_poly.pdbx_strand_id
1 'polypeptide(L)'
;MIFDRHLPLSERLLRIDHIQARRFSKLSGSALDIATEGIIRHLRACDRMDVNPDTSAVREIIDDALNGRRVFAETADDRRAA
;
A
#
# COMPACT_ATOMS: atom_id res chain seq x y z
N MET A 1 -14.71 6.43 -8.79
CA MET A 1 -13.38 5.99 -9.23
C MET A 1 -12.43 6.35 -8.09
N ILE A 2 -11.60 5.51 -7.46
CA ILE A 2 -11.27 4.07 -7.62
C ILE A 2 -11.08 3.38 -6.24
N PHE A 3 -11.05 4.14 -5.12
CA PHE A 3 -10.87 3.59 -3.76
C PHE A 3 -11.95 3.99 -2.78
N ASP A 4 -12.84 3.04 -2.47
CA ASP A 4 -13.80 3.20 -1.38
C ASP A 4 -13.05 3.13 -0.04
N ARG A 5 -12.78 4.30 0.55
CA ARG A 5 -12.03 4.43 1.81
C ARG A 5 -12.81 3.86 3.01
N HIS A 6 -14.10 3.59 2.84
CA HIS A 6 -14.92 2.97 3.87
C HIS A 6 -14.70 1.46 3.96
N LEU A 7 -14.10 0.85 2.93
CA LEU A 7 -13.78 -0.57 2.96
C LEU A 7 -12.50 -0.84 3.75
N PRO A 8 -12.45 -1.96 4.48
CA PRO A 8 -11.22 -2.45 5.10
C PRO A 8 -10.07 -2.57 4.09
N LEU A 9 -8.84 -2.37 4.55
CA LEU A 9 -7.65 -2.46 3.68
C LEU A 9 -7.54 -3.82 2.98
N SER A 10 -7.91 -4.90 3.67
CA SER A 10 -7.97 -6.26 3.12
C SER A 10 -8.91 -6.37 1.92
N GLU A 11 -10.09 -5.78 2.00
CA GLU A 11 -11.07 -5.77 0.89
C GLU A 11 -10.61 -4.90 -0.27
N ARG A 12 -9.96 -3.76 0.04
CA ARG A 12 -9.35 -2.89 -0.97
C ARG A 12 -8.23 -3.62 -1.71
N LEU A 13 -7.41 -4.40 -1.01
CA LEU A 13 -6.37 -5.22 -1.60
C LEU A 13 -6.94 -6.35 -2.47
N LEU A 14 -8.05 -6.98 -2.06
CA LEU A 14 -8.71 -8.00 -2.87
C LEU A 14 -9.18 -7.48 -4.23
N ARG A 15 -9.56 -6.19 -4.30
CA ARG A 15 -9.93 -5.53 -5.56
C ARG A 15 -8.74 -5.23 -6.47
N ILE A 16 -7.54 -5.16 -5.91
CA ILE A 16 -6.29 -4.94 -6.67
C ILE A 16 -5.75 -6.29 -7.13
N ASP A 17 -5.47 -7.18 -6.18
CA ASP A 17 -4.93 -8.50 -6.44
C ASP A 17 -5.17 -9.45 -5.26
N HIS A 18 -5.78 -10.59 -5.58
CA HIS A 18 -6.07 -11.64 -4.62
C HIS A 18 -4.81 -12.30 -4.03
N ILE A 19 -3.71 -12.35 -4.79
CA ILE A 19 -2.44 -12.93 -4.31
C ILE A 19 -1.82 -12.00 -3.26
N GLN A 20 -1.69 -10.70 -3.54
CA GLN A 20 -1.14 -9.75 -2.57
C GLN A 20 -2.04 -9.60 -1.34
N ALA A 21 -3.37 -9.63 -1.50
CA ALA A 21 -4.29 -9.63 -0.36
C ALA A 21 -4.04 -10.82 0.59
N ARG A 22 -3.83 -12.02 0.02
CA ARG A 22 -3.50 -13.23 0.80
C ARG A 22 -2.10 -13.17 1.43
N ARG A 23 -1.13 -12.53 0.77
CA ARG A 23 0.21 -12.33 1.36
C ARG A 23 0.14 -11.36 2.53
N PHE A 24 -0.55 -10.24 2.35
CA PHE A 24 -0.78 -9.23 3.39
C PHE A 24 -1.50 -9.83 4.61
N SER A 25 -2.55 -10.64 4.40
CA SER A 25 -3.30 -11.25 5.51
C SER A 25 -2.49 -12.21 6.39
N LYS A 26 -1.32 -12.65 5.93
CA LYS A 26 -0.40 -13.51 6.69
C LYS A 26 0.66 -12.73 7.46
N LEU A 27 0.75 -11.42 7.24
CA LEU A 27 1.69 -10.57 7.97
C LEU A 27 1.25 -10.42 9.43
N SER A 28 2.22 -10.25 10.30
CA SER A 28 2.00 -9.98 11.73
C SER A 28 3.13 -9.12 12.27
N GLY A 29 2.90 -8.52 13.44
CA GLY A 29 3.87 -7.66 14.12
C GLY A 29 4.35 -6.52 13.24
N SER A 30 5.66 -6.22 13.30
CA SER A 30 6.26 -5.08 12.60
C SER A 30 6.07 -5.13 11.08
N ALA A 31 6.09 -6.32 10.47
CA ALA A 31 5.88 -6.45 9.03
C ALA A 31 4.45 -6.04 8.63
N LEU A 32 3.44 -6.36 9.47
CA LEU A 32 2.07 -5.92 9.23
C LEU A 32 1.95 -4.39 9.34
N ASP A 33 2.57 -3.80 10.36
CA ASP A 33 2.53 -2.36 10.59
C ASP A 33 3.16 -1.60 9.41
N ILE A 34 4.35 -2.03 8.99
CA ILE A 34 5.10 -1.45 7.87
C ILE A 34 4.29 -1.59 6.57
N ALA A 35 3.81 -2.79 6.25
CA ALA A 35 3.03 -3.00 5.03
C ALA A 35 1.74 -2.17 5.03
N THR A 36 1.06 -2.07 6.17
CA THR A 36 -0.19 -1.31 6.31
C THR A 36 0.05 0.17 6.00
N GLU A 37 1.06 0.77 6.60
CA GLU A 37 1.42 2.17 6.36
C GLU A 37 1.76 2.41 4.88
N GLY A 38 2.61 1.56 4.31
CA GLY A 38 3.03 1.67 2.92
C GLY A 38 1.89 1.56 1.92
N ILE A 39 1.03 0.55 2.08
CA ILE A 39 -0.10 0.34 1.18
C ILE A 39 -1.08 1.50 1.31
N ILE A 40 -1.42 1.95 2.52
CA ILE A 40 -2.31 3.12 2.70
C ILE A 40 -1.73 4.35 1.99
N ARG A 41 -0.43 4.59 2.12
CA ARG A 41 0.25 5.71 1.44
C ARG A 41 0.18 5.57 -0.08
N HIS A 42 0.49 4.39 -0.62
CA HIS A 42 0.41 4.12 -2.05
C HIS A 42 -1.01 4.37 -2.59
N LEU A 43 -2.03 3.82 -1.91
CA LEU A 43 -3.42 4.00 -2.33
C LEU A 43 -3.86 5.48 -2.27
N ARG A 44 -3.40 6.24 -1.28
CA ARG A 44 -3.65 7.70 -1.22
C ARG A 44 -2.96 8.44 -2.35
N ALA A 45 -1.73 8.05 -2.72
CA ALA A 45 -1.03 8.66 -3.85
C ALA A 45 -1.75 8.38 -5.17
N CYS A 46 -2.18 7.14 -5.39
CA CYS A 46 -2.99 6.75 -6.54
C CYS A 46 -4.30 7.55 -6.63
N ASP A 47 -5.00 7.70 -5.50
CA ASP A 47 -6.24 8.49 -5.41
C ASP A 47 -6.00 9.98 -5.70
N ARG A 48 -4.90 10.57 -5.20
CA ARG A 48 -4.52 11.97 -5.49
C ARG A 48 -4.19 12.21 -6.96
N MET A 49 -3.58 11.22 -7.62
CA MET A 49 -3.12 11.31 -9.00
C MET A 49 -4.18 10.82 -10.01
N ASP A 50 -5.34 10.39 -9.54
CA ASP A 50 -6.39 9.75 -10.35
C ASP A 50 -5.88 8.56 -11.20
N VAL A 51 -5.02 7.74 -10.60
CA VAL A 51 -4.47 6.52 -11.22
C VAL A 51 -4.92 5.27 -10.48
N ASN A 52 -5.00 4.15 -11.20
CA ASN A 52 -5.17 2.83 -10.58
C ASN A 52 -3.88 2.44 -9.84
N PRO A 53 -3.96 1.89 -8.63
CA PRO A 53 -2.82 1.28 -7.96
C PRO A 53 -2.39 0.02 -8.67
N ASP A 54 -1.09 -0.21 -8.60
CA ASP A 54 -0.45 -1.30 -9.29
C ASP A 54 -0.16 -2.46 -8.33
N THR A 55 -0.43 -3.67 -8.79
CA THR A 55 -0.13 -4.91 -8.08
C THR A 55 1.37 -5.03 -7.79
N SER A 56 2.24 -4.56 -8.68
CA SER A 56 3.70 -4.65 -8.46
C SER A 56 4.15 -3.73 -7.34
N ALA A 57 3.62 -2.51 -7.25
CA ALA A 57 3.88 -1.60 -6.15
C ALA A 57 3.43 -2.17 -4.79
N VAL A 58 2.23 -2.78 -4.72
CA VAL A 58 1.76 -3.46 -3.51
C VAL A 58 2.67 -4.63 -3.13
N ARG A 59 3.11 -5.42 -4.13
CA ARG A 59 4.05 -6.53 -3.91
C ARG A 59 5.36 -6.05 -3.31
N GLU A 60 5.95 -4.98 -3.86
CA GLU A 60 7.22 -4.42 -3.39
C GLU A 60 7.10 -3.91 -1.94
N ILE A 61 6.00 -3.23 -1.60
CA ILE A 61 5.74 -2.79 -0.22
C ILE A 61 5.69 -3.97 0.74
N ILE A 62 5.01 -5.07 0.36
CA ILE A 62 4.96 -6.29 1.18
C ILE A 62 6.35 -6.93 1.31
N ASP A 63 7.11 -6.99 0.22
CA ASP A 63 8.47 -7.54 0.23
C ASP A 63 9.41 -6.73 1.11
N ASP A 64 9.35 -5.40 1.04
CA ASP A 64 10.12 -4.51 1.90
C ASP A 64 9.72 -4.63 3.37
N ALA A 65 8.42 -4.74 3.65
CA ALA A 65 7.92 -4.94 5.00
C ALA A 65 8.39 -6.25 5.63
N LEU A 66 8.42 -7.35 4.85
CA LEU A 66 9.00 -8.63 5.28
C LEU A 66 10.50 -8.54 5.56
N ASN A 67 11.20 -7.62 4.89
CA ASN A 67 12.60 -7.31 5.14
C ASN A 67 12.82 -6.25 6.23
N GLY A 68 11.75 -5.76 6.89
CA GLY A 68 11.81 -4.71 7.89
C GLY A 68 12.15 -3.32 7.34
N ARG A 69 12.05 -3.12 6.02
CA ARG A 69 12.32 -1.83 5.36
C ARG A 69 11.04 -1.00 5.25
N ARG A 70 11.11 0.26 5.68
CA ARG A 70 10.07 1.28 5.48
C ARG A 70 10.36 2.11 4.23
N VAL A 71 10.47 1.46 3.08
CA VAL A 71 10.67 2.15 1.80
C VAL A 71 9.33 2.28 1.13
N PHE A 72 8.66 3.40 1.38
CA PHE A 72 7.46 3.77 0.65
C PHE A 72 7.88 4.95 -0.21
N ALA A 73 7.72 4.86 -1.52
CA ALA A 73 8.15 5.90 -2.45
C ALA A 73 7.74 7.29 -1.92
N GLU A 74 8.73 8.04 -1.40
CA GLU A 74 8.60 9.48 -1.27
C GLU A 74 8.50 9.96 -2.71
N THR A 75 7.28 10.18 -3.19
CA THR A 75 7.11 11.17 -4.25
C THR A 75 7.63 12.46 -3.62
N ALA A 76 8.78 12.90 -4.13
CA ALA A 76 9.55 14.04 -3.63
C ALA A 76 8.78 15.38 -3.58
N ASP A 77 7.49 15.36 -3.93
CA ASP A 77 6.56 16.48 -3.87
C ASP A 77 6.03 16.80 -2.46
N ASP A 78 5.86 15.81 -1.55
CA ASP A 78 5.30 16.11 -0.21
C ASP A 78 6.28 16.89 0.70
N ARG A 79 7.57 16.99 0.34
CA ARG A 79 8.59 17.72 1.11
C ARG A 79 8.80 19.18 0.66
N ARG A 80 8.10 19.63 -0.39
CA ARG A 80 8.24 21.00 -0.95
C ARG A 80 7.04 21.92 -0.71
N ALA A 81 6.04 21.48 0.05
CA ALA A 81 4.86 22.26 0.40
C ALA A 81 4.77 22.63 1.90
N ALA A 82 5.92 22.82 2.56
CA ALA A 82 6.01 23.32 3.94
C ALA A 82 6.82 24.63 3.98
#